data_AF-A0A078AHZ1-F1
#
_entry.id   AF-A0A078AHZ1-F1
#
_cell.length_a   1.000
_cell.length_b   1.000
_cell.length_c   1.000
_cell.angle_alpha   90.00
_cell.angle_beta   90.00
_cell.angle_gamma   90.00
#
_symmetry.space_group_name_H-M   'P 1'
#
loop_
_entity.id
_entity.type
_entity.pdbx_description
1 polymer ?
#
loop_
_entity_poly.entity_id
_entity_poly.type
_entity_poly.pdbx_seq_one_letter_code
_entity_poly.pdbx_strand_id
1 'polypeptide(L)'
;MFNQLVDKHLCELIKQQIDLQEYFDSNLPNYEILDQSYPSQHHDEKELIEGITLDHPKDIHEMYEELIGSKLKDQKTADGSIVSIEYHLIILPVTLQNNPKQLMKVLSETERPEYFENKVIQTIINFKWNEYTKRFYEFGFYIYLIFMTSFIFDIFYSTYATQSNCDEKDDVVGQSNTEILRPNIWIKISNKIICSGILIYFLVYEIKQVKVQGKDYFKDGWNYFDFLHIVSFTIYCILDFIDVDQDILILVKIMVIVLSFMKLLFFLRIYDGFSFLVQMMAGVFKDLKYFLIFFLIFILQFGMIFLVLFKAQGIEEYNGVNKLAYFLMAFRISSGDFQLDDYHSQNDGLVLFTWMIWLIAVMALNIVFMNFIIAVISESYERVMQKLVAESYRVKANMIVEREQLFKDSDLTCKDYFPNYIVVRRPLNTESNEGGEWQGFIKDLKYSLQ
;
A
#
# COMPACT_ATOMS: atom_id res chain seq x y z
N MET A 1 3.16 38.18 15.35
CA MET A 1 2.31 38.80 14.30
C MET A 1 2.42 38.07 12.97
N PHE A 2 3.61 37.90 12.38
CA PHE A 2 3.78 37.17 11.11
C PHE A 2 3.31 35.70 11.20
N ASN A 3 3.71 34.96 12.24
CA ASN A 3 3.25 33.57 12.44
C ASN A 3 1.72 33.47 12.55
N GLN A 4 1.06 34.42 13.22
CA GLN A 4 -0.41 34.43 13.35
C GLN A 4 -1.12 34.70 12.03
N LEU A 5 -0.51 35.45 11.11
CA LEU A 5 -1.05 35.67 9.78
C LEU A 5 -0.90 34.42 8.92
N VAL A 6 0.29 33.80 8.93
CA VAL A 6 0.55 32.58 8.16
C VAL A 6 -0.29 31.42 8.68
N ASP A 7 -0.33 31.17 9.99
CA ASP A 7 -1.13 30.11 10.62
C ASP A 7 -2.62 30.22 10.26
N LYS A 8 -3.18 31.44 10.23
CA LYS A 8 -4.58 31.63 9.83
C LYS A 8 -4.85 31.27 8.37
N HIS A 9 -3.87 31.46 7.49
CA HIS A 9 -4.02 31.29 6.03
C HIS A 9 -3.25 30.08 5.48
N LEU A 10 -2.64 29.26 6.34
CA LEU A 10 -1.72 28.21 5.93
C LEU A 10 -2.36 27.22 4.94
N CYS A 11 -3.57 26.77 5.24
CA CYS A 11 -4.35 25.91 4.36
C CYS A 11 -4.67 26.54 3.00
N GLU A 12 -4.86 27.86 2.93
CA GLU A 12 -5.10 28.57 1.67
C GLU A 12 -3.81 28.71 0.86
N LEU A 13 -2.70 29.00 1.53
CA LEU A 13 -1.38 29.12 0.91
C LEU A 13 -0.92 27.79 0.30
N ILE A 14 -1.09 26.69 1.04
CA ILE A 14 -0.77 25.34 0.55
C ILE A 14 -1.68 24.98 -0.63
N LYS A 15 -2.97 25.33 -0.59
CA LYS A 15 -3.90 25.10 -1.70
C LYS A 15 -3.52 25.89 -2.96
N GLN A 16 -2.96 27.08 -2.80
CA GLN A 16 -2.40 27.89 -3.89
C GLN A 16 -1.03 27.41 -4.36
N GLN A 17 -0.49 26.34 -3.76
CA GLN A 17 0.85 25.81 -4.03
C GLN A 17 1.95 26.87 -3.85
N ILE A 18 1.83 27.73 -2.84
CA ILE A 18 2.85 28.74 -2.53
C ILE A 18 4.04 28.08 -1.83
N ASP A 19 5.26 28.41 -2.24
CA ASP A 19 6.44 27.92 -1.53
C ASP A 19 6.51 28.52 -0.11
N LEU A 20 6.62 27.64 0.89
CA LEU A 20 6.65 27.98 2.31
C LEU A 20 7.90 27.42 3.00
N GLN A 21 8.91 26.96 2.26
CA GLN A 21 10.14 26.39 2.84
C GLN A 21 10.79 27.38 3.83
N GLU A 22 11.01 28.63 3.42
CA GLU A 22 11.59 29.66 4.30
C GLU A 22 10.78 29.88 5.59
N TYR A 23 9.46 29.77 5.52
CA TYR A 23 8.60 29.91 6.70
C TYR A 23 8.78 28.73 7.65
N PHE A 24 8.77 27.51 7.14
CA PHE A 24 8.90 26.31 7.97
C PHE A 24 10.31 26.10 8.51
N ASP A 25 11.34 26.58 7.81
CA ASP A 25 12.73 26.56 8.27
C ASP A 25 13.04 27.68 9.28
N SER A 26 12.15 28.67 9.39
CA SER A 26 12.27 29.71 10.40
C SER A 26 11.87 29.23 11.80
N ASN A 27 12.31 29.93 12.83
CA ASN A 27 11.93 29.66 14.23
C ASN A 27 10.49 30.08 14.58
N LEU A 28 9.66 30.42 13.57
CA LEU A 28 8.31 30.93 13.77
C LEU A 28 7.30 29.79 14.02
N PRO A 29 7.18 28.78 13.14
CA PRO A 29 6.33 27.61 13.41
C PRO A 29 7.02 26.60 14.32
N ASN A 30 8.34 26.62 14.43
CA ASN A 30 9.14 25.69 15.22
C ASN A 30 10.01 26.43 16.25
N TYR A 31 9.59 26.42 17.50
CA TYR A 31 10.32 27.08 18.59
C TYR A 31 11.14 26.06 19.38
N GLU A 32 12.46 26.25 19.43
CA GLU A 32 13.33 25.45 20.28
C GLU A 32 13.18 25.86 21.74
N ILE A 33 12.86 24.89 22.62
CA ILE A 33 12.69 25.13 24.05
C ILE A 33 14.06 25.07 24.72
N LEU A 34 14.62 26.24 25.00
CA LEU A 34 15.87 26.39 25.73
C LEU A 34 15.55 26.78 27.19
N ASP A 35 15.43 25.78 28.06
CA ASP A 35 15.20 25.99 29.50
C ASP A 35 16.03 25.01 30.34
N GLN A 36 16.36 25.40 31.56
CA GLN A 36 17.00 24.54 32.56
C GLN A 36 16.10 23.39 33.00
N SER A 37 14.76 23.57 32.95
CA SER A 37 13.80 22.50 33.25
C SER A 37 13.82 21.37 32.21
N TYR A 38 14.32 21.64 31.00
CA TYR A 38 14.42 20.68 29.90
C TYR A 38 15.88 20.21 29.75
N PRO A 39 16.24 18.99 30.20
CA PRO A 39 17.62 18.52 30.16
C PRO A 39 18.07 18.25 28.73
N SER A 40 19.14 18.90 28.29
CA SER A 40 19.74 18.75 26.95
C SER A 40 20.48 17.43 26.75
N GLN A 41 20.58 16.59 27.78
CA GLN A 41 21.23 15.28 27.74
C GLN A 41 20.38 14.26 28.49
N HIS A 42 20.20 13.07 27.90
CA HIS A 42 19.45 11.98 28.52
C HIS A 42 19.97 10.62 28.02
N HIS A 43 19.72 9.56 28.80
CA HIS A 43 20.08 8.19 28.43
C HIS A 43 19.08 7.52 27.47
N ASP A 44 17.85 8.02 27.47
CA ASP A 44 16.78 7.54 26.57
C ASP A 44 16.79 8.33 25.26
N GLU A 45 17.14 7.68 24.16
CA GLU A 45 17.20 8.25 22.80
C GLU A 45 15.82 8.36 22.13
N LYS A 46 14.76 7.85 22.76
CA LYS A 46 13.43 7.74 22.14
C LYS A 46 12.83 9.10 21.78
N GLU A 47 12.36 9.21 20.54
CA GLU A 47 11.56 10.34 20.09
C GLU A 47 10.17 10.31 20.74
N LEU A 48 9.76 11.44 21.34
CA LEU A 48 8.44 11.61 21.95
C LEU A 48 7.74 12.80 21.29
N ILE A 49 6.48 12.61 20.93
CA ILE A 49 5.63 13.63 20.33
C ILE A 49 4.34 13.67 21.13
N GLU A 50 4.05 14.81 21.74
CA GLU A 50 2.94 14.98 22.67
C GLU A 50 2.13 16.22 22.33
N GLY A 51 0.81 16.05 22.35
CA GLY A 51 -0.14 17.14 22.13
C GLY A 51 -0.44 17.85 23.44
N ILE A 52 -0.45 19.19 23.42
CA ILE A 52 -0.84 19.98 24.59
C ILE A 52 -1.78 21.12 24.21
N THR A 53 -2.75 21.38 25.08
CA THR A 53 -3.56 22.59 25.02
C THR A 53 -3.05 23.64 26.01
N LEU A 54 -2.39 24.70 25.52
CA LEU A 54 -1.89 25.81 26.35
C LEU A 54 -2.66 27.11 26.06
N ASP A 55 -2.81 27.95 27.08
CA ASP A 55 -3.33 29.31 26.89
C ASP A 55 -2.23 30.25 26.34
N HIS A 56 -1.00 30.11 26.85
CA HIS A 56 0.18 30.81 26.33
C HIS A 56 1.37 29.88 26.05
N PRO A 57 2.12 30.11 24.95
CA PRO A 57 3.29 29.30 24.60
C PRO A 57 4.39 29.25 25.69
N LYS A 58 4.44 30.26 26.57
CA LYS A 58 5.46 30.35 27.63
C LYS A 58 5.22 29.36 28.76
N ASP A 59 3.98 28.93 28.96
CA ASP A 59 3.59 28.04 30.04
C ASP A 59 4.26 26.67 29.90
N ILE A 60 4.77 26.35 28.70
CA ILE A 60 5.47 25.11 28.40
C ILE A 60 6.73 24.91 29.23
N HIS A 61 7.40 25.99 29.61
CA HIS A 61 8.65 25.97 30.36
C HIS A 61 8.50 25.32 31.76
N GLU A 62 7.27 25.28 32.30
CA GLU A 62 6.96 24.71 33.61
C GLU A 62 6.40 23.27 33.54
N MET A 63 6.13 22.75 32.32
CA MET A 63 5.36 21.51 32.12
C MET A 63 6.20 20.28 31.76
N TYR A 64 7.51 20.33 31.96
CA TYR A 64 8.42 19.24 31.60
C TYR A 64 8.05 17.89 32.26
N GLU A 65 7.80 17.89 33.57
CA GLU A 65 7.52 16.66 34.33
C GLU A 65 6.22 15.99 33.91
N GLU A 66 5.18 16.77 33.63
CA GLU A 66 3.87 16.27 33.22
C GLU A 66 3.91 15.67 31.82
N LEU A 67 4.58 16.36 30.88
CA LEU A 67 4.61 15.99 29.47
C LEU A 67 5.61 14.89 29.12
N ILE A 68 6.82 14.98 29.70
CA ILE A 68 7.97 14.21 29.26
C ILE A 68 8.55 13.38 30.41
N GLY A 69 8.79 13.99 31.57
CA GLY A 69 9.44 13.35 32.71
C GLY A 69 8.73 12.05 33.15
N SER A 70 7.39 12.09 33.23
CA SER A 70 6.58 10.92 33.64
C SER A 70 6.59 9.74 32.65
N LYS A 71 6.93 9.97 31.38
CA LYS A 71 6.88 8.97 30.30
C LYS A 71 8.24 8.34 29.99
N LEU A 72 9.33 8.94 30.48
CA LEU A 72 10.69 8.43 30.33
C LEU A 72 11.00 7.38 31.39
N LYS A 73 11.68 6.30 30.99
CA LYS A 73 12.20 5.33 31.96
C LYS A 73 13.56 5.83 32.43
N ASP A 74 13.68 6.12 33.72
CA ASP A 74 14.97 6.32 34.40
C ASP A 74 15.74 4.99 34.48
N GLN A 75 16.24 4.49 33.34
CA GLN A 75 17.22 3.41 33.37
C GLN A 75 18.58 4.01 33.71
N LYS A 76 18.85 4.13 35.02
CA LYS A 76 20.20 4.32 35.58
C LYS A 76 21.05 3.05 35.36
N THR A 77 21.26 2.64 34.13
CA THR A 77 22.27 1.63 33.79
C THR A 77 23.59 2.35 33.56
N ALA A 78 24.59 2.01 34.37
CA ALA A 78 25.90 2.66 34.46
C ALA A 78 26.75 2.65 33.16
N ASP A 79 26.22 2.10 32.06
CA ASP A 79 26.88 1.92 30.75
C ASP A 79 26.05 2.50 29.58
N GLY A 80 24.96 3.24 29.85
CA GLY A 80 24.12 3.80 28.78
C GLY A 80 24.76 5.03 28.11
N SER A 81 24.84 5.03 26.77
CA SER A 81 25.20 6.21 25.97
C SER A 81 24.36 7.41 26.40
N ILE A 82 25.01 8.55 26.65
CA ILE A 82 24.32 9.82 26.89
C ILE A 82 24.17 10.49 25.52
N VAL A 83 22.94 10.82 25.16
CA VAL A 83 22.65 11.50 23.89
C VAL A 83 22.14 12.90 24.15
N SER A 84 22.63 13.84 23.34
CA SER A 84 22.15 15.22 23.33
C SER A 84 20.73 15.26 22.77
N ILE A 85 19.83 16.01 23.39
CA ILE A 85 18.41 16.05 23.04
C ILE A 85 17.95 17.48 22.83
N GLU A 86 17.11 17.66 21.83
CA GLU A 86 16.44 18.90 21.52
C GLU A 86 14.94 18.79 21.83
N TYR A 87 14.38 19.90 22.29
CA TYR A 87 12.95 20.03 22.50
C TYR A 87 12.41 21.14 21.61
N HIS A 88 11.36 20.83 20.88
CA HIS A 88 10.74 21.73 19.93
C HIS A 88 9.25 21.86 20.22
N LEU A 89 8.76 23.08 20.08
CA LEU A 89 7.35 23.43 20.18
C LEU A 89 6.85 23.87 18.81
N ILE A 90 5.86 23.15 18.29
CA ILE A 90 5.18 23.53 17.05
C ILE A 90 4.05 24.51 17.38
N ILE A 91 4.13 25.70 16.78
CA ILE A 91 3.25 26.84 17.05
C ILE A 91 2.31 27.08 15.85
N LEU A 92 1.27 26.24 15.74
CA LEU A 92 0.19 26.37 14.74
C LEU A 92 -1.21 26.24 15.37
N PRO A 93 -1.53 27.03 16.41
CA PRO A 93 -2.76 26.88 17.18
C PRO A 93 -4.03 27.06 16.34
N VAL A 94 -4.04 28.00 15.38
CA VAL A 94 -5.22 28.29 14.56
C VAL A 94 -5.46 27.18 13.56
N THR A 95 -4.42 26.72 12.86
CA THR A 95 -4.52 25.63 11.89
C THR A 95 -4.99 24.33 12.54
N LEU A 96 -4.46 24.02 13.74
CA LEU A 96 -4.75 22.75 14.42
C LEU A 96 -6.16 22.73 15.05
N GLN A 97 -6.66 23.85 15.58
CA GLN A 97 -7.96 23.89 16.27
C GLN A 97 -9.16 24.32 15.40
N ASN A 98 -9.02 25.36 14.57
CA ASN A 98 -10.22 25.96 13.93
C ASN A 98 -10.82 25.07 12.85
N ASN A 99 -10.00 24.37 12.07
CA ASN A 99 -10.43 23.45 11.02
C ASN A 99 -9.55 22.19 11.00
N PRO A 100 -9.72 21.29 11.99
CA PRO A 100 -8.79 20.19 12.23
C PRO A 100 -8.59 19.25 11.03
N LYS A 101 -9.65 19.08 10.20
CA LYS A 101 -9.64 18.23 9.00
C LYS A 101 -9.00 18.89 7.78
N GLN A 102 -8.94 20.22 7.75
CA GLN A 102 -8.61 20.96 6.53
C GLN A 102 -7.12 20.84 6.18
N LEU A 103 -6.23 20.85 7.18
CA LEU A 103 -4.79 20.75 6.96
C LEU A 103 -4.45 19.43 6.24
N MET A 104 -4.90 18.30 6.77
CA MET A 104 -4.62 16.98 6.19
C MET A 104 -5.25 16.85 4.80
N LYS A 105 -6.48 17.37 4.61
CA LYS A 105 -7.12 17.38 3.30
C LYS A 105 -6.31 18.18 2.28
N VAL A 106 -5.91 19.41 2.62
CA VAL A 106 -5.13 20.24 1.71
C VAL A 106 -3.77 19.59 1.39
N LEU A 107 -3.08 19.01 2.39
CA LEU A 107 -1.84 18.27 2.17
C LEU A 107 -2.04 17.07 1.22
N SER A 108 -3.11 16.28 1.38
CA SER A 108 -3.42 15.15 0.48
C SER A 108 -3.64 15.56 -0.98
N GLU A 109 -4.21 16.75 -1.20
CA GLU A 109 -4.51 17.30 -2.53
C GLU A 109 -3.31 17.99 -3.18
N THR A 110 -2.24 18.27 -2.41
CA THR A 110 -1.06 18.95 -2.95
C THR A 110 -0.24 18.08 -3.89
N GLU A 111 0.35 18.71 -4.91
CA GLU A 111 1.26 18.05 -5.86
C GLU A 111 2.75 18.31 -5.52
N ARG A 112 3.03 19.18 -4.55
CA ARG A 112 4.39 19.54 -4.15
C ARG A 112 4.90 18.59 -3.06
N PRO A 113 5.91 17.73 -3.34
CA PRO A 113 6.46 16.80 -2.35
C PRO A 113 7.23 17.52 -1.24
N GLU A 114 7.75 18.71 -1.51
CA GLU A 114 8.57 19.52 -0.60
C GLU A 114 7.91 19.80 0.76
N TYR A 115 6.58 19.96 0.81
CA TYR A 115 5.88 20.15 2.09
C TYR A 115 6.03 18.96 3.02
N PHE A 116 6.10 17.74 2.46
CA PHE A 116 6.25 16.50 3.23
C PHE A 116 7.70 16.23 3.65
N GLU A 117 8.66 16.95 3.10
CA GLU A 117 10.07 16.92 3.54
C GLU A 117 10.29 17.79 4.77
N ASN A 118 9.38 18.73 5.04
CA ASN A 118 9.52 19.62 6.17
C ASN A 118 9.22 18.93 7.52
N LYS A 119 10.13 19.11 8.48
CA LYS A 119 10.06 18.51 9.82
C LYS A 119 8.77 18.87 10.58
N VAL A 120 8.28 20.12 10.47
CA VAL A 120 7.06 20.56 11.17
C VAL A 120 5.84 19.76 10.69
N ILE A 121 5.68 19.62 9.36
CA ILE A 121 4.58 18.86 8.77
C ILE A 121 4.71 17.37 9.10
N GLN A 122 5.93 16.82 9.02
CA GLN A 122 6.19 15.42 9.39
C GLN A 122 5.81 15.14 10.85
N THR A 123 6.18 16.01 11.79
CA THR A 123 5.78 15.86 13.19
C THR A 123 4.26 15.88 13.35
N ILE A 124 3.56 16.82 12.71
CA ILE A 124 2.09 16.90 12.81
C ILE A 124 1.44 15.61 12.28
N ILE A 125 1.95 15.08 11.16
CA ILE A 125 1.49 13.81 10.58
C ILE A 125 1.78 12.66 11.54
N ASN A 126 2.99 12.58 12.10
CA ASN A 126 3.39 11.52 13.04
C ASN A 126 2.57 11.56 14.33
N PHE A 127 2.26 12.74 14.86
CA PHE A 127 1.38 12.92 16.01
C PHE A 127 0.00 12.30 15.74
N LYS A 128 -0.69 12.77 14.68
CA LYS A 128 -2.02 12.26 14.28
C LYS A 128 -2.00 10.77 13.92
N TRP A 129 -0.90 10.31 13.34
CA TRP A 129 -0.71 8.91 12.99
C TRP A 129 -0.66 8.03 14.23
N ASN A 130 0.21 8.36 15.19
CA ASN A 130 0.43 7.57 16.39
C ASN A 130 -0.75 7.63 17.37
N GLU A 131 -1.42 8.78 17.47
CA GLU A 131 -2.47 8.99 18.46
C GLU A 131 -3.74 8.18 18.15
N TYR A 132 -4.22 8.20 16.89
CA TYR A 132 -5.51 7.59 16.57
C TYR A 132 -5.57 6.83 15.24
N THR A 133 -4.71 7.13 14.26
CA THR A 133 -4.84 6.55 12.91
C THR A 133 -4.27 5.14 12.83
N LYS A 134 -3.03 4.96 13.29
CA LYS A 134 -2.31 3.68 13.25
C LYS A 134 -3.11 2.57 13.92
N ARG A 135 -3.55 2.80 15.17
CA ARG A 135 -4.32 1.82 15.94
C ARG A 135 -5.64 1.42 15.28
N PHE A 136 -6.31 2.36 14.61
CA PHE A 136 -7.55 2.07 13.89
C PHE A 136 -7.32 1.13 12.70
N TYR A 137 -6.33 1.44 11.86
CA TYR A 137 -6.02 0.61 10.70
C TYR A 137 -5.38 -0.73 11.10
N GLU A 138 -4.54 -0.78 12.14
CA GLU A 138 -4.00 -2.04 12.69
C GLU A 138 -5.11 -2.96 13.19
N PHE A 139 -6.10 -2.41 13.92
CA PHE A 139 -7.27 -3.19 14.33
C PHE A 139 -8.06 -3.73 13.13
N GLY A 140 -8.26 -2.90 12.10
CA GLY A 140 -8.86 -3.33 10.83
C GLY A 140 -8.07 -4.44 10.16
N PHE A 141 -6.73 -4.33 10.13
CA PHE A 141 -5.83 -5.33 9.56
C PHE A 141 -5.95 -6.68 10.29
N TYR A 142 -5.95 -6.70 11.62
CA TYR A 142 -6.12 -7.95 12.38
C TYR A 142 -7.47 -8.61 12.15
N ILE A 143 -8.56 -7.83 12.08
CA ILE A 143 -9.89 -8.35 11.70
C ILE A 143 -9.83 -8.95 10.29
N TYR A 144 -9.15 -8.28 9.36
CA TYR A 144 -9.00 -8.75 7.99
C TYR A 144 -8.14 -10.02 7.88
N LEU A 145 -7.12 -10.20 8.73
CA LEU A 145 -6.35 -11.45 8.79
C LEU A 145 -7.19 -12.64 9.23
N ILE A 146 -8.17 -12.43 10.11
CA ILE A 146 -9.15 -13.47 10.47
C ILE A 146 -9.98 -13.84 9.24
N PHE A 147 -10.45 -12.84 8.48
CA PHE A 147 -11.14 -13.07 7.20
C PHE A 147 -10.26 -13.86 6.23
N MET A 148 -9.00 -13.47 6.01
CA MET A 148 -8.08 -14.16 5.10
C MET A 148 -7.87 -15.61 5.50
N THR A 149 -7.67 -15.89 6.80
CA THR A 149 -7.47 -17.25 7.30
C THR A 149 -8.72 -18.11 7.07
N SER A 150 -9.89 -17.56 7.40
CA SER A 150 -11.20 -18.21 7.17
C SER A 150 -11.47 -18.43 5.67
N PHE A 151 -11.15 -17.46 4.82
CA PHE A 151 -11.34 -17.54 3.37
C PHE A 151 -10.38 -18.53 2.70
N ILE A 152 -9.11 -18.54 3.09
CA ILE A 152 -8.13 -19.54 2.63
C ILE A 152 -8.61 -20.95 3.01
N PHE A 153 -9.08 -21.13 4.24
CA PHE A 153 -9.67 -22.38 4.68
C PHE A 153 -10.90 -22.76 3.84
N ASP A 154 -11.78 -21.80 3.50
CA ASP A 154 -12.93 -22.04 2.61
C ASP A 154 -12.50 -22.59 1.26
N ILE A 155 -11.48 -21.95 0.66
CA ILE A 155 -10.97 -22.30 -0.66
C ILE A 155 -10.41 -23.72 -0.64
N PHE A 156 -9.53 -24.03 0.30
CA PHE A 156 -8.92 -25.36 0.41
C PHE A 156 -9.99 -26.41 0.66
N TYR A 157 -10.89 -26.17 1.62
CA TYR A 157 -11.96 -27.10 1.95
C TYR A 157 -12.88 -27.37 0.75
N SER A 158 -13.33 -26.32 0.07
CA SER A 158 -14.17 -26.42 -1.13
C SER A 158 -13.47 -27.16 -2.26
N THR A 159 -12.19 -26.88 -2.53
CA THR A 159 -11.47 -27.50 -3.64
C THR A 159 -11.20 -28.98 -3.40
N TYR A 160 -10.77 -29.37 -2.19
CA TYR A 160 -10.57 -30.78 -1.86
C TYR A 160 -11.88 -31.58 -1.85
N ALA A 161 -12.98 -30.98 -1.39
CA ALA A 161 -14.29 -31.59 -1.46
C ALA A 161 -14.77 -31.82 -2.91
N THR A 162 -14.51 -30.86 -3.81
CA THR A 162 -14.84 -31.02 -5.23
C THR A 162 -14.01 -32.11 -5.89
N GLN A 163 -12.72 -32.21 -5.59
CA GLN A 163 -11.86 -33.28 -6.12
C GLN A 163 -12.37 -34.68 -5.72
N SER A 164 -12.72 -34.87 -4.45
CA SER A 164 -13.25 -36.16 -3.96
C SER A 164 -14.55 -36.58 -4.66
N ASN A 165 -15.40 -35.64 -5.11
CA ASN A 165 -16.62 -35.94 -5.83
C ASN A 165 -16.38 -36.29 -7.32
N CYS A 166 -15.25 -35.84 -7.89
CA CYS A 166 -14.85 -36.18 -9.25
C CYS A 166 -14.26 -37.60 -9.32
N ASP A 167 -13.42 -37.96 -8.35
CA ASP A 167 -12.84 -39.32 -8.26
C ASP A 167 -13.94 -40.39 -8.05
N GLU A 168 -15.04 -40.05 -7.37
CA GLU A 168 -16.21 -40.94 -7.20
C GLU A 168 -16.94 -41.28 -8.51
N LYS A 169 -16.78 -40.47 -9.58
CA LYS A 169 -17.41 -40.74 -10.88
C LYS A 169 -16.58 -41.66 -11.78
N ASP A 170 -15.28 -41.75 -11.56
CA ASP A 170 -14.38 -42.60 -12.34
C ASP A 170 -14.10 -43.96 -11.67
N ASP A 171 -14.23 -44.08 -10.34
CA ASP A 171 -14.00 -45.33 -9.58
C ASP A 171 -15.27 -46.09 -9.21
N VAL A 172 -15.94 -46.73 -10.19
CA VAL A 172 -16.93 -47.81 -9.92
C VAL A 172 -16.28 -49.20 -9.86
N VAL A 173 -14.94 -49.32 -9.93
CA VAL A 173 -14.25 -50.61 -9.79
C VAL A 173 -13.03 -50.51 -8.87
N GLY A 174 -13.24 -50.58 -7.55
CA GLY A 174 -12.14 -50.87 -6.64
C GLY A 174 -12.36 -50.46 -5.20
N GLN A 175 -12.76 -51.41 -4.34
CA GLN A 175 -12.71 -51.26 -2.89
C GLN A 175 -11.31 -50.86 -2.40
N SER A 176 -11.18 -49.69 -1.76
CA SER A 176 -10.36 -49.54 -0.56
C SER A 176 -10.81 -48.33 0.27
N ASN A 177 -11.00 -48.56 1.56
CA ASN A 177 -11.45 -47.59 2.56
C ASN A 177 -10.42 -46.48 2.75
N THR A 178 -10.51 -45.40 1.99
CA THR A 178 -10.07 -44.09 2.48
C THR A 178 -11.30 -43.41 3.07
N GLU A 179 -11.19 -42.83 4.27
CA GLU A 179 -12.28 -42.08 4.89
C GLU A 179 -12.61 -40.87 4.02
N ILE A 180 -13.61 -41.04 3.15
CA ILE A 180 -14.12 -40.02 2.23
C ILE A 180 -14.67 -38.89 3.10
N LEU A 181 -13.97 -37.76 3.13
CA LEU A 181 -14.39 -36.54 3.83
C LEU A 181 -15.58 -35.94 3.07
N ARG A 182 -16.79 -36.47 3.28
CA ARG A 182 -18.01 -35.82 2.81
C ARG A 182 -17.98 -34.36 3.32
N PRO A 183 -18.17 -33.36 2.45
CA PRO A 183 -18.13 -31.98 2.89
C PRO A 183 -19.23 -31.76 3.91
N ASN A 184 -18.84 -31.60 5.17
CA ASN A 184 -19.71 -31.18 6.26
C ASN A 184 -20.27 -29.81 5.90
N ILE A 185 -21.52 -29.82 5.43
CA ILE A 185 -22.28 -28.63 5.04
C ILE A 185 -22.27 -27.57 6.14
N TRP A 186 -22.27 -28.00 7.40
CA TRP A 186 -22.19 -27.11 8.56
C TRP A 186 -20.88 -26.32 8.62
N ILE A 187 -19.74 -26.94 8.30
CA ILE A 187 -18.42 -26.29 8.29
C ILE A 187 -18.37 -25.26 7.14
N LYS A 188 -18.87 -25.64 5.96
CA LYS A 188 -18.97 -24.75 4.79
C LYS A 188 -19.81 -23.50 5.11
N ILE A 189 -21.00 -23.70 5.68
CA ILE A 189 -21.91 -22.61 6.02
C ILE A 189 -21.33 -21.75 7.14
N SER A 190 -20.77 -22.34 8.21
CA SER A 190 -20.22 -21.57 9.33
C SER A 190 -19.09 -20.65 8.89
N ASN A 191 -18.20 -21.14 8.02
CA ASN A 191 -17.07 -20.37 7.54
C ASN A 191 -17.50 -19.18 6.67
N LYS A 192 -18.51 -19.38 5.81
CA LYS A 192 -19.13 -18.31 5.03
C LYS A 192 -19.82 -17.26 5.89
N ILE A 193 -20.49 -17.68 6.96
CA ILE A 193 -21.11 -16.74 7.93
C ILE A 193 -20.03 -15.87 8.59
N ILE A 194 -18.90 -16.46 9.00
CA ILE A 194 -17.78 -15.72 9.59
C ILE A 194 -17.23 -14.70 8.58
N CYS A 195 -16.91 -15.13 7.36
CA CYS A 195 -16.41 -14.25 6.31
C CYS A 195 -17.40 -13.12 5.97
N SER A 196 -18.68 -13.46 5.81
CA SER A 196 -19.74 -12.48 5.53
C SER A 196 -19.90 -11.49 6.68
N GLY A 197 -19.82 -11.92 7.93
CA GLY A 197 -19.90 -11.03 9.09
C GLY A 197 -18.79 -9.99 9.11
N ILE A 198 -17.56 -10.40 8.78
CA ILE A 198 -16.40 -9.49 8.69
C ILE A 198 -16.56 -8.51 7.52
N LEU A 199 -17.00 -8.97 6.34
CA LEU A 199 -17.22 -8.07 5.20
C LEU A 199 -18.38 -7.11 5.43
N ILE A 200 -19.43 -7.51 6.15
CA ILE A 200 -20.51 -6.60 6.58
C ILE A 200 -19.97 -5.52 7.52
N TYR A 201 -19.06 -5.86 8.43
CA TYR A 201 -18.38 -4.87 9.27
C TYR A 201 -17.68 -3.81 8.42
N PHE A 202 -16.90 -4.21 7.41
CA PHE A 202 -16.26 -3.27 6.48
C PHE A 202 -17.26 -2.50 5.62
N LEU A 203 -18.32 -3.15 5.13
CA LEU A 203 -19.40 -2.50 4.37
C LEU A 203 -20.04 -1.35 5.16
N VAL A 204 -20.22 -1.50 6.48
CA VAL A 204 -20.77 -0.42 7.33
C VAL A 204 -19.84 0.79 7.35
N TYR A 205 -18.52 0.60 7.35
CA TYR A 205 -17.56 1.71 7.25
C TYR A 205 -17.55 2.33 5.85
N GLU A 206 -17.56 1.52 4.80
CA GLU A 206 -17.64 2.01 3.41
C GLU A 206 -18.89 2.86 3.19
N ILE A 207 -20.06 2.41 3.66
CA ILE A 207 -21.31 3.18 3.55
C ILE A 207 -21.23 4.50 4.32
N LYS A 208 -20.57 4.52 5.49
CA LYS A 208 -20.35 5.78 6.23
C LYS A 208 -19.43 6.71 5.45
N GLN A 209 -18.36 6.18 4.86
CA GLN A 209 -17.40 6.96 4.07
C GLN A 209 -18.05 7.55 2.82
N VAL A 210 -18.83 6.76 2.08
CA VAL A 210 -19.59 7.23 0.90
C VAL A 210 -20.56 8.34 1.28
N LYS A 211 -21.23 8.25 2.42
CA LYS A 211 -22.15 9.31 2.90
C LYS A 211 -21.45 10.63 3.21
N VAL A 212 -20.21 10.57 3.72
CA VAL A 212 -19.43 11.77 4.08
C VAL A 212 -18.73 12.38 2.86
N GLN A 213 -18.09 11.56 2.03
CA GLN A 213 -17.29 12.01 0.88
C GLN A 213 -18.14 12.29 -0.38
N GLY A 214 -19.31 11.66 -0.50
CA GLY A 214 -20.20 11.81 -1.65
C GLY A 214 -19.50 11.47 -2.98
N LYS A 215 -19.25 12.48 -3.82
CA LYS A 215 -18.62 12.31 -5.14
C LYS A 215 -17.09 12.14 -5.05
N ASP A 216 -16.45 12.69 -4.02
CA ASP A 216 -14.99 12.61 -3.88
C ASP A 216 -14.53 11.18 -3.58
N TYR A 217 -15.41 10.33 -3.07
CA TYR A 217 -15.16 8.88 -2.86
C TYR A 217 -14.72 8.16 -4.14
N PHE A 218 -15.31 8.54 -5.27
CA PHE A 218 -15.08 7.90 -6.57
C PHE A 218 -13.78 8.35 -7.26
N LYS A 219 -12.98 9.22 -6.62
CA LYS A 219 -11.66 9.61 -7.12
C LYS A 219 -10.55 8.64 -6.69
N ASP A 220 -10.73 7.95 -5.57
CA ASP A 220 -9.75 6.98 -5.09
C ASP A 220 -9.97 5.60 -5.73
N GLY A 221 -8.92 5.04 -6.30
CA GLY A 221 -8.93 3.70 -6.91
C GLY A 221 -9.17 2.59 -5.88
N TRP A 222 -8.70 2.76 -4.64
CA TRP A 222 -8.81 1.72 -3.60
C TRP A 222 -10.25 1.46 -3.19
N ASN A 223 -11.05 2.53 -3.09
CA ASN A 223 -12.48 2.46 -2.77
C ASN A 223 -13.27 1.58 -3.74
N TYR A 224 -12.92 1.58 -5.04
CA TYR A 224 -13.56 0.70 -6.01
C TYR A 224 -13.22 -0.77 -5.78
N PHE A 225 -11.96 -1.09 -5.47
CA PHE A 225 -11.55 -2.45 -5.17
C PHE A 225 -12.21 -2.99 -3.91
N ASP A 226 -12.37 -2.14 -2.89
CA ASP A 226 -13.02 -2.50 -1.63
C ASP A 226 -14.50 -2.85 -1.83
N PHE A 227 -15.23 -2.00 -2.55
CA PHE A 227 -16.63 -2.28 -2.87
C PHE A 227 -16.77 -3.52 -3.78
N LEU A 228 -15.91 -3.64 -4.79
CA LEU A 228 -15.91 -4.77 -5.71
C LEU A 228 -15.60 -6.09 -4.99
N HIS A 229 -14.70 -6.08 -4.00
CA HIS A 229 -14.39 -7.24 -3.18
C HIS A 229 -15.61 -7.74 -2.41
N ILE A 230 -16.31 -6.83 -1.72
CA ILE A 230 -17.51 -7.17 -0.94
C ILE A 230 -18.63 -7.72 -1.85
N VAL A 231 -18.87 -7.06 -2.98
CA VAL A 231 -19.89 -7.49 -3.95
C VAL A 231 -19.54 -8.86 -4.55
N SER A 232 -18.29 -9.06 -4.97
CA SER A 232 -17.84 -10.31 -5.59
C SER A 232 -17.92 -11.47 -4.60
N PHE A 233 -17.56 -11.26 -3.33
CA PHE A 233 -17.70 -12.28 -2.28
C PHE A 233 -19.17 -12.63 -2.01
N THR A 234 -20.05 -11.62 -2.00
CA THR A 234 -21.49 -11.84 -1.82
C THR A 234 -22.07 -12.67 -2.97
N ILE A 235 -21.69 -12.36 -4.22
CA ILE A 235 -22.08 -13.13 -5.41
C ILE A 235 -21.54 -14.57 -5.31
N TYR A 236 -20.28 -14.76 -4.92
CA TYR A 236 -19.70 -16.08 -4.68
C TYR A 236 -20.51 -16.91 -3.67
N CYS A 237 -20.90 -16.31 -2.54
CA CYS A 237 -21.74 -17.00 -1.57
C CYS A 237 -23.08 -17.44 -2.17
N ILE A 238 -23.78 -16.55 -2.88
CA ILE A 238 -25.08 -16.83 -3.48
C ILE A 238 -24.99 -17.93 -4.54
N LEU A 239 -24.02 -17.84 -5.46
CA LEU A 239 -23.86 -18.81 -6.54
C LEU A 239 -23.55 -20.21 -6.03
N ASP A 240 -22.71 -20.31 -4.99
CA ASP A 240 -22.40 -21.59 -4.37
C ASP A 240 -23.59 -22.19 -3.60
N PHE A 241 -24.53 -21.38 -3.09
CA PHE A 241 -25.77 -21.88 -2.47
C PHE A 241 -26.81 -22.36 -3.49
N ILE A 242 -26.84 -21.74 -4.68
CA ILE A 242 -27.77 -22.10 -5.76
C ILE A 242 -27.27 -23.32 -6.56
N ASP A 243 -26.03 -23.77 -6.32
CA ASP A 243 -25.38 -24.85 -7.06
C ASP A 243 -25.38 -24.59 -8.58
N VAL A 244 -24.99 -23.37 -8.94
CA VAL A 244 -24.82 -22.94 -10.34
C VAL A 244 -23.61 -23.66 -10.95
N ASP A 245 -23.55 -23.70 -12.29
CA ASP A 245 -22.45 -24.22 -13.09
C ASP A 245 -21.06 -24.01 -12.46
N GLN A 246 -20.28 -25.10 -12.41
CA GLN A 246 -18.97 -25.15 -11.73
C GLN A 246 -17.95 -24.20 -12.37
N ASP A 247 -18.01 -23.97 -13.69
CA ASP A 247 -17.06 -23.10 -14.38
C ASP A 247 -17.26 -21.63 -14.00
N ILE A 248 -18.52 -21.19 -13.89
CA ILE A 248 -18.87 -19.84 -13.42
C ILE A 248 -18.41 -19.66 -11.97
N LEU A 249 -18.62 -20.68 -11.13
CA LEU A 249 -18.20 -20.63 -9.73
C LEU A 249 -16.67 -20.51 -9.60
N ILE A 250 -15.90 -21.25 -10.40
CA ILE A 250 -14.44 -21.17 -10.43
C ILE A 250 -13.99 -19.76 -10.82
N LEU A 251 -14.58 -19.18 -11.87
CA LEU A 251 -14.22 -17.83 -12.33
C LEU A 251 -14.46 -16.78 -11.24
N VAL A 252 -15.63 -16.81 -10.60
CA VAL A 252 -15.95 -15.87 -9.51
C VAL A 252 -15.00 -16.11 -8.32
N LYS A 253 -14.67 -17.36 -7.98
CA LYS A 253 -13.72 -17.68 -6.91
C LYS A 253 -12.33 -17.10 -7.18
N ILE A 254 -11.81 -17.22 -8.41
CA ILE A 254 -10.53 -16.60 -8.81
C ILE A 254 -10.57 -15.08 -8.66
N MET A 255 -11.66 -14.44 -9.10
CA MET A 255 -11.84 -13.00 -8.96
C MET A 255 -11.82 -12.56 -7.48
N VAL A 256 -12.54 -13.26 -6.60
CA VAL A 256 -12.54 -12.98 -5.16
C VAL A 256 -11.15 -13.18 -4.56
N ILE A 257 -10.39 -14.20 -4.97
CA ILE A 257 -9.01 -14.40 -4.51
C ILE A 257 -8.14 -13.20 -4.84
N VAL A 258 -8.12 -12.76 -6.10
CA VAL A 258 -7.32 -11.61 -6.53
C VAL A 258 -7.68 -10.36 -5.72
N LEU A 259 -8.98 -10.07 -5.56
CA LEU A 259 -9.44 -8.91 -4.80
C LEU A 259 -9.09 -9.00 -3.31
N SER A 260 -9.18 -10.20 -2.71
CA SER A 260 -8.80 -10.42 -1.30
C SER A 260 -7.32 -10.11 -1.04
N PHE A 261 -6.43 -10.52 -1.95
CA PHE A 261 -5.00 -10.20 -1.86
C PHE A 261 -4.70 -8.74 -2.15
N MET A 262 -5.43 -8.09 -3.07
CA MET A 262 -5.30 -6.64 -3.28
C MET A 262 -5.67 -5.86 -2.01
N LYS A 263 -6.73 -6.24 -1.29
CA LYS A 263 -7.07 -5.64 0.01
C LYS A 263 -6.03 -5.89 1.08
N LEU A 264 -5.37 -7.05 1.06
CA LEU A 264 -4.24 -7.32 1.96
C LEU A 264 -3.08 -6.34 1.71
N LEU A 265 -2.72 -6.10 0.45
CA LEU A 265 -1.68 -5.12 0.07
C LEU A 265 -2.04 -3.70 0.51
N PHE A 266 -3.33 -3.33 0.50
CA PHE A 266 -3.78 -2.05 1.05
C PHE A 266 -3.44 -1.92 2.54
N PHE A 267 -3.77 -2.91 3.37
CA PHE A 267 -3.48 -2.84 4.81
C PHE A 267 -1.99 -2.88 5.13
N LEU A 268 -1.16 -3.51 4.29
CA LEU A 268 0.29 -3.49 4.49
C LEU A 268 0.88 -2.06 4.42
N ARG A 269 0.19 -1.08 3.81
CA ARG A 269 0.61 0.32 3.79
C ARG A 269 0.70 1.00 5.16
N ILE A 270 0.17 0.39 6.22
CA ILE A 270 0.31 0.87 7.61
C ILE A 270 1.78 0.81 8.05
N TYR A 271 2.53 -0.18 7.56
CA TYR A 271 3.93 -0.39 7.93
C TYR A 271 4.84 0.34 6.94
N ASP A 272 5.77 1.15 7.43
CA ASP A 272 6.58 2.04 6.60
C ASP A 272 7.34 1.31 5.48
N GLY A 273 7.95 0.16 5.78
CA GLY A 273 8.68 -0.65 4.79
C GLY A 273 7.78 -1.21 3.67
N PHE A 274 6.60 -1.74 4.02
CA PHE A 274 5.66 -2.25 3.03
C PHE A 274 4.94 -1.13 2.27
N SER A 275 4.66 -0.01 2.93
CA SER A 275 4.04 1.16 2.31
C SER A 275 4.89 1.68 1.15
N PHE A 276 6.20 1.77 1.38
CA PHE A 276 7.15 2.12 0.33
C PHE A 276 7.10 1.14 -0.86
N LEU A 277 7.15 -0.17 -0.60
CA LEU A 277 7.09 -1.18 -1.67
C LEU A 277 5.83 -1.07 -2.53
N VAL A 278 4.66 -0.85 -1.90
CA VAL A 278 3.38 -0.71 -2.61
C VAL A 278 3.36 0.54 -3.48
N GLN A 279 3.84 1.67 -2.96
CA GLN A 279 3.92 2.95 -3.70
C GLN A 279 4.87 2.85 -4.89
N MET A 280 6.05 2.28 -4.66
CA MET A 280 7.05 2.04 -5.70
C MET A 280 6.49 1.16 -6.81
N MET A 281 5.83 0.05 -6.47
CA MET A 281 5.20 -0.82 -7.46
C MET A 281 4.15 -0.07 -8.30
N ALA A 282 3.31 0.75 -7.66
CA ALA A 282 2.32 1.57 -8.36
C ALA A 282 2.97 2.62 -9.30
N GLY A 283 4.06 3.25 -8.87
CA GLY A 283 4.85 4.18 -9.68
C GLY A 283 5.45 3.50 -10.91
N VAL A 284 6.08 2.34 -10.73
CA VAL A 284 6.67 1.54 -11.82
C VAL A 284 5.62 1.13 -12.86
N PHE A 285 4.43 0.67 -12.43
CA PHE A 285 3.35 0.34 -13.36
C PHE A 285 2.86 1.55 -14.18
N LYS A 286 2.86 2.75 -13.60
CA LYS A 286 2.50 3.99 -14.30
C LYS A 286 3.53 4.34 -15.38
N ASP A 287 4.81 4.17 -15.09
CA ASP A 287 5.90 4.42 -16.03
C ASP A 287 5.96 3.36 -17.14
N LEU A 288 5.67 2.09 -16.81
CA LEU A 288 5.64 0.99 -17.77
C LEU A 288 4.43 0.99 -18.72
N LYS A 289 3.39 1.79 -18.46
CA LYS A 289 2.14 1.83 -19.26
C LYS A 289 2.40 1.90 -20.77
N TYR A 290 3.16 2.90 -21.22
CA TYR A 290 3.38 3.12 -22.65
C TYR A 290 4.23 2.01 -23.25
N PHE A 291 5.20 1.53 -22.47
CA PHE A 291 6.04 0.42 -22.85
C PHE A 291 5.23 -0.88 -23.03
N LEU A 292 4.33 -1.23 -22.10
CA LEU A 292 3.49 -2.42 -22.20
C LEU A 292 2.59 -2.41 -23.44
N ILE A 293 2.05 -1.24 -23.80
CA ILE A 293 1.26 -1.08 -25.04
C ILE A 293 2.16 -1.33 -26.25
N PHE A 294 3.37 -0.75 -26.27
CA PHE A 294 4.33 -0.96 -27.35
C PHE A 294 4.76 -2.44 -27.45
N PHE A 295 5.01 -3.09 -26.33
CA PHE A 295 5.35 -4.51 -26.25
C PHE A 295 4.22 -5.42 -26.77
N LEU A 296 2.96 -5.11 -26.42
CA LEU A 296 1.78 -5.84 -26.93
C LEU A 296 1.70 -5.77 -28.47
N ILE A 297 2.05 -4.64 -29.08
CA ILE A 297 2.09 -4.50 -30.55
C ILE A 297 3.08 -5.49 -31.16
N PHE A 298 4.26 -5.68 -30.56
CA PHE A 298 5.25 -6.66 -31.02
C PHE A 298 4.80 -8.10 -30.82
N ILE A 299 4.15 -8.42 -29.69
CA ILE A 299 3.55 -9.74 -29.48
C ILE A 299 2.49 -10.03 -30.54
N LEU A 300 1.65 -9.05 -30.86
CA LEU A 300 0.66 -9.17 -31.93
C LEU A 300 1.32 -9.37 -33.30
N GLN A 301 2.36 -8.59 -33.61
CA GLN A 301 3.09 -8.71 -34.86
C GLN A 301 3.74 -10.09 -35.03
N PHE A 302 4.52 -10.55 -34.04
CA PHE A 302 5.18 -11.86 -34.11
C PHE A 302 4.17 -13.02 -34.03
N GLY A 303 3.10 -12.89 -33.24
CA GLY A 303 2.00 -13.86 -33.22
C GLY A 303 1.35 -14.02 -34.58
N MET A 304 1.14 -12.92 -35.32
CA MET A 304 0.64 -12.98 -36.70
C MET A 304 1.65 -13.61 -37.66
N ILE A 305 2.95 -13.31 -37.52
CA ILE A 305 4.00 -13.94 -38.33
C ILE A 305 4.01 -15.45 -38.10
N PHE A 306 3.97 -15.91 -36.85
CA PHE A 306 3.92 -17.34 -36.53
C PHE A 306 2.64 -18.01 -37.03
N LEU A 307 1.48 -17.35 -36.92
CA LEU A 307 0.23 -17.86 -37.45
C LEU A 307 0.31 -18.14 -38.95
N VAL A 308 0.94 -17.25 -39.72
CA VAL A 308 1.15 -17.42 -41.17
C VAL A 308 2.19 -18.51 -41.44
N LEU A 309 3.31 -18.50 -40.70
CA LEU A 309 4.44 -19.41 -40.88
C LEU A 309 4.04 -20.88 -40.66
N PHE A 310 3.29 -21.14 -39.60
CA PHE A 310 2.80 -22.47 -39.24
C PHE A 310 1.41 -22.77 -39.81
N LYS A 311 0.90 -21.96 -40.75
CA LYS A 311 -0.35 -22.16 -41.49
C LYS A 311 -1.58 -22.42 -40.60
N ALA A 312 -1.59 -21.79 -39.42
CA ALA A 312 -2.64 -21.98 -38.41
C ALA A 312 -2.91 -23.45 -38.04
N GLN A 313 -1.90 -24.32 -38.10
CA GLN A 313 -1.98 -25.70 -37.61
C GLN A 313 -2.19 -25.72 -36.09
N GLY A 314 -2.91 -26.70 -35.58
CA GLY A 314 -3.09 -26.85 -34.13
C GLY A 314 -1.75 -27.18 -33.49
N ILE A 315 -1.36 -26.43 -32.45
CA ILE A 315 -0.23 -26.76 -31.60
C ILE A 315 -0.78 -27.61 -30.45
N GLU A 316 -0.27 -28.84 -30.29
CA GLU A 316 -0.79 -29.80 -29.29
C GLU A 316 -0.70 -29.25 -27.85
N GLU A 317 0.34 -28.47 -27.56
CA GLU A 317 0.56 -27.83 -26.25
C GLU A 317 -0.52 -26.80 -25.88
N TYR A 318 -1.20 -26.21 -26.88
CA TYR A 318 -2.20 -25.16 -26.67
C TYR A 318 -3.62 -25.63 -27.04
N ASN A 319 -3.85 -26.94 -26.95
CA ASN A 319 -5.18 -27.53 -27.12
C ASN A 319 -6.20 -26.80 -26.23
N GLY A 320 -7.21 -26.19 -26.87
CA GLY A 320 -8.25 -25.37 -26.21
C GLY A 320 -8.18 -23.86 -26.47
N VAL A 321 -7.03 -23.33 -26.90
CA VAL A 321 -6.84 -21.87 -27.14
C VAL A 321 -7.01 -21.47 -28.62
N ASN A 322 -7.33 -22.43 -29.49
CA ASN A 322 -7.48 -22.23 -30.94
C ASN A 322 -6.28 -21.46 -31.53
N LYS A 323 -6.52 -20.61 -32.53
CA LYS A 323 -5.48 -19.85 -33.24
C LYS A 323 -4.82 -18.76 -32.38
N LEU A 324 -5.29 -18.51 -31.15
CA LEU A 324 -4.64 -17.59 -30.22
C LEU A 324 -3.33 -18.18 -29.64
N ALA A 325 -3.12 -19.49 -29.81
CA ALA A 325 -1.90 -20.19 -29.41
C ALA A 325 -0.62 -19.52 -29.92
N TYR A 326 -0.61 -18.98 -31.15
CA TYR A 326 0.57 -18.31 -31.71
C TYR A 326 0.92 -16.98 -31.05
N PHE A 327 -0.07 -16.28 -30.51
CA PHE A 327 0.18 -15.06 -29.72
C PHE A 327 0.74 -15.43 -28.34
N LEU A 328 0.24 -16.50 -27.74
CA LEU A 328 0.82 -17.05 -26.51
C LEU A 328 2.24 -17.57 -26.73
N MET A 329 2.51 -18.18 -27.89
CA MET A 329 3.85 -18.59 -28.29
C MET A 329 4.81 -17.39 -28.40
N ALA A 330 4.37 -16.29 -29.02
CA ALA A 330 5.17 -15.05 -29.08
C ALA A 330 5.41 -14.46 -27.68
N PHE A 331 4.40 -14.46 -26.81
CA PHE A 331 4.55 -14.03 -25.41
C PHE A 331 5.51 -14.95 -24.63
N ARG A 332 5.45 -16.26 -24.84
CA ARG A 332 6.34 -17.23 -24.21
C ARG A 332 7.81 -17.03 -24.61
N ILE A 333 8.07 -16.80 -25.90
CA ILE A 333 9.41 -16.45 -26.40
C ILE A 333 9.95 -15.19 -25.71
N SER A 334 9.10 -14.20 -25.46
CA SER A 334 9.49 -12.96 -24.77
C SER A 334 9.90 -13.17 -23.32
N SER A 335 9.34 -14.18 -22.64
CA SER A 335 9.73 -14.56 -21.28
C SER A 335 11.01 -15.42 -21.23
N GLY A 336 11.53 -15.83 -22.39
CA GLY A 336 12.73 -16.64 -22.52
C GLY A 336 12.54 -18.14 -22.44
N ASP A 337 11.31 -18.60 -22.59
CA ASP A 337 11.00 -20.02 -22.77
C ASP A 337 10.89 -20.33 -24.27
N PHE A 338 11.74 -21.25 -24.75
CA PHE A 338 11.93 -21.56 -26.17
C PHE A 338 11.52 -22.99 -26.49
N GLN A 339 10.23 -23.19 -26.76
CA GLN A 339 9.74 -24.46 -27.30
C GLN A 339 9.86 -24.48 -28.83
N LEU A 340 10.47 -25.52 -29.37
CA LEU A 340 10.94 -25.59 -30.77
C LEU A 340 10.39 -26.79 -31.55
N ASP A 341 9.45 -27.54 -31.00
CA ASP A 341 9.09 -28.88 -31.47
C ASP A 341 8.54 -28.88 -32.91
N ASP A 342 7.84 -27.82 -33.33
CA ASP A 342 7.24 -27.70 -34.66
C ASP A 342 8.14 -27.03 -35.72
N TYR A 343 9.34 -26.56 -35.36
CA TYR A 343 10.19 -25.79 -36.27
C TYR A 343 10.86 -26.67 -37.35
N HIS A 344 10.93 -27.98 -37.13
CA HIS A 344 11.56 -28.94 -38.03
C HIS A 344 10.58 -29.63 -39.00
N SER A 345 9.27 -29.54 -38.77
CA SER A 345 8.24 -30.30 -39.52
C SER A 345 7.83 -29.64 -40.85
N GLN A 346 8.58 -28.64 -41.32
CA GLN A 346 8.25 -27.82 -42.48
C GLN A 346 9.10 -28.17 -43.71
N ASN A 347 8.70 -27.67 -44.89
CA ASN A 347 9.41 -27.88 -46.15
C ASN A 347 10.81 -27.24 -46.10
N ASP A 348 11.84 -27.87 -46.68
CA ASP A 348 13.27 -27.52 -46.51
C ASP A 348 13.61 -26.01 -46.66
N GLY A 349 13.01 -25.32 -47.64
CA GLY A 349 13.22 -23.88 -47.84
C GLY A 349 12.52 -22.98 -46.81
N LEU A 350 11.39 -23.43 -46.25
CA LEU A 350 10.63 -22.71 -45.23
C LEU A 350 11.31 -22.84 -43.86
N VAL A 351 11.92 -24.00 -43.57
CA VAL A 351 12.62 -24.27 -42.31
C VAL A 351 13.69 -23.22 -42.03
N LEU A 352 14.54 -22.90 -43.02
CA LEU A 352 15.59 -21.88 -42.87
C LEU A 352 14.98 -20.51 -42.52
N PHE A 353 13.88 -20.14 -43.16
CA PHE A 353 13.20 -18.87 -42.92
C PHE A 353 12.56 -18.83 -41.51
N THR A 354 12.01 -19.94 -41.06
CA THR A 354 11.43 -20.11 -39.73
C THR A 354 12.48 -19.92 -38.63
N TRP A 355 13.66 -20.52 -38.79
CA TRP A 355 14.79 -20.33 -37.87
C TRP A 355 15.31 -18.89 -37.87
N MET A 356 15.34 -18.23 -39.03
CA MET A 356 15.73 -16.82 -39.11
C MET A 356 14.74 -15.89 -38.40
N ILE A 357 13.43 -16.08 -38.62
CA ILE A 357 12.39 -15.33 -37.91
C ILE A 357 12.47 -15.57 -36.42
N TRP A 358 12.64 -16.82 -36.00
CA TRP A 358 12.76 -17.16 -34.59
C TRP A 358 13.96 -16.46 -33.94
N LEU A 359 15.12 -16.47 -34.58
CA LEU A 359 16.31 -15.77 -34.09
C LEU A 359 16.06 -14.26 -33.95
N ILE A 360 15.41 -13.64 -34.95
CA ILE A 360 15.00 -12.23 -34.88
C ILE A 360 14.01 -12.00 -33.73
N ALA A 361 13.04 -12.88 -33.54
CA ALA A 361 12.06 -12.79 -32.45
C ALA A 361 12.74 -12.90 -31.08
N VAL A 362 13.69 -13.82 -30.89
CA VAL A 362 14.48 -13.97 -29.66
C VAL A 362 15.31 -12.71 -29.39
N MET A 363 16.01 -12.20 -30.41
CA MET A 363 16.79 -10.97 -30.27
C MET A 363 15.90 -9.77 -29.91
N ALA A 364 14.76 -9.60 -30.57
CA ALA A 364 13.86 -8.51 -30.30
C ALA A 364 13.15 -8.68 -28.94
N LEU A 365 12.30 -9.71 -28.81
CA LEU A 365 11.35 -9.90 -27.71
C LEU A 365 12.00 -10.27 -26.38
N ASN A 366 13.11 -11.02 -26.40
CA ASN A 366 13.79 -11.40 -25.18
C ASN A 366 14.97 -10.46 -24.93
N ILE A 367 15.97 -10.44 -25.81
CA ILE A 367 17.22 -9.73 -25.52
C ILE A 367 17.00 -8.21 -25.43
N VAL A 368 16.37 -7.58 -26.43
CA VAL A 368 16.19 -6.12 -26.42
C VAL A 368 15.11 -5.73 -25.42
N PHE A 369 13.92 -6.33 -25.50
CA PHE A 369 12.78 -5.94 -24.67
C PHE A 369 12.98 -6.25 -23.17
N MET A 370 13.53 -7.40 -22.77
CA MET A 370 13.78 -7.67 -21.34
C MET A 370 14.83 -6.72 -20.76
N ASN A 371 15.91 -6.45 -21.48
CA ASN A 371 16.94 -5.51 -21.02
C ASN A 371 16.38 -4.08 -20.91
N PHE A 372 15.49 -3.69 -21.84
CA PHE A 372 14.83 -2.40 -21.78
C PHE A 372 13.86 -2.30 -20.59
N ILE A 373 13.07 -3.35 -20.31
CA ILE A 373 12.18 -3.40 -19.13
C ILE A 373 12.99 -3.18 -17.85
N ILE A 374 14.10 -3.90 -17.69
CA ILE A 374 14.96 -3.79 -16.52
C ILE A 374 15.48 -2.35 -16.38
N ALA A 375 15.97 -1.74 -17.47
CA ALA A 375 16.47 -0.37 -17.45
C ALA A 375 15.39 0.66 -17.04
N VAL A 376 14.17 0.55 -17.59
CA VAL A 376 13.07 1.45 -17.24
C VAL A 376 12.61 1.26 -15.80
N ILE A 377 12.54 0.01 -15.32
CA ILE A 377 12.22 -0.27 -13.91
C ILE A 377 13.30 0.31 -13.00
N SER A 378 14.58 0.20 -13.35
CA SER A 378 15.68 0.77 -12.57
C SER A 378 15.62 2.30 -12.50
N GLU A 379 15.33 2.99 -13.61
CA GLU A 379 15.18 4.45 -13.61
C GLU A 379 13.95 4.90 -12.79
N SER A 380 12.83 4.19 -12.93
CA SER A 380 11.61 4.46 -12.17
C SER A 380 11.83 4.22 -10.67
N TYR A 381 12.52 3.14 -10.31
CA TYR A 381 12.91 2.82 -8.94
C TYR A 381 13.73 3.95 -8.31
N GLU A 382 14.76 4.43 -9.00
CA GLU A 382 15.63 5.50 -8.50
C GLU A 382 14.85 6.81 -8.30
N ARG A 383 13.97 7.15 -9.24
CA ARG A 383 13.11 8.33 -9.15
C ARG A 383 12.15 8.29 -7.95
N VAL A 384 11.55 7.13 -7.68
CA VAL A 384 10.66 6.97 -6.51
C VAL A 384 11.46 6.96 -5.22
N MET A 385 12.64 6.33 -5.22
CA MET A 385 13.54 6.28 -4.06
C MET A 385 13.96 7.69 -3.60
N GLN A 386 14.29 8.58 -4.54
CA GLN A 386 14.64 9.98 -4.22
C GLN A 386 13.51 10.75 -3.51
N LYS A 387 12.24 10.37 -3.74
CA LYS A 387 11.06 11.01 -3.16
C LYS A 387 10.38 10.15 -2.09
N LEU A 388 11.08 9.14 -1.58
CA LEU A 388 10.51 8.14 -0.68
C LEU A 388 9.86 8.78 0.55
N VAL A 389 10.57 9.72 1.19
CA VAL A 389 10.10 10.37 2.42
C VAL A 389 8.79 11.10 2.14
N ALA A 390 8.77 11.93 1.09
CA ALA A 390 7.60 12.70 0.73
C ALA A 390 6.39 11.82 0.39
N GLU A 391 6.57 10.76 -0.42
CA GLU A 391 5.49 9.84 -0.80
C GLU A 391 4.98 9.01 0.39
N SER A 392 5.86 8.58 1.30
CA SER A 392 5.48 7.88 2.53
C SER A 392 4.58 8.75 3.41
N TYR A 393 4.98 10.01 3.65
CA TYR A 393 4.18 10.94 4.44
C TYR A 393 2.88 11.36 3.73
N ARG A 394 2.89 11.47 2.39
CA ARG A 394 1.68 11.69 1.59
C ARG A 394 0.68 10.56 1.77
N VAL A 395 1.13 9.30 1.78
CA VAL A 395 0.25 8.16 2.05
C VAL A 395 -0.31 8.18 3.47
N LYS A 396 0.51 8.51 4.48
CA LYS A 396 0.03 8.70 5.86
C LYS A 396 -1.01 9.81 5.93
N ALA A 397 -0.77 10.95 5.29
CA ALA A 397 -1.72 12.06 5.23
C ALA A 397 -3.06 11.61 4.62
N ASN A 398 -3.05 10.87 3.51
CA ASN A 398 -4.28 10.33 2.89
C ASN A 398 -5.06 9.42 3.84
N MET A 399 -4.37 8.50 4.53
CA MET A 399 -5.01 7.60 5.51
C MET A 399 -5.52 8.36 6.74
N ILE A 400 -4.84 9.41 7.18
CA ILE A 400 -5.32 10.29 8.25
C ILE A 400 -6.59 11.02 7.81
N VAL A 401 -6.64 11.54 6.58
CA VAL A 401 -7.83 12.20 6.02
C VAL A 401 -9.03 11.26 6.02
N GLU A 402 -8.87 10.03 5.54
CA GLU A 402 -9.91 9.00 5.58
C GLU A 402 -10.40 8.75 7.01
N ARG A 403 -9.46 8.61 7.96
CA ARG A 403 -9.78 8.38 9.36
C ARG A 403 -10.53 9.53 10.02
N GLU A 404 -10.09 10.77 9.80
CA GLU A 404 -10.69 11.99 10.35
C GLU A 404 -12.10 12.26 9.78
N GLN A 405 -12.38 11.80 8.56
CA GLN A 405 -13.72 11.90 7.98
C GLN A 405 -14.73 10.99 8.67
N LEU A 406 -14.29 9.87 9.25
CA LEU A 406 -15.14 8.95 10.03
C LEU A 406 -15.38 9.42 11.47
N PHE A 407 -14.74 10.50 11.93
CA PHE A 407 -14.99 11.07 13.25
C PHE A 407 -16.38 11.69 13.37
N LYS A 408 -16.97 11.53 14.55
CA LYS A 408 -18.19 12.24 14.95
C LYS A 408 -17.83 13.66 15.40
N ASP A 409 -18.83 14.55 15.45
CA ASP A 409 -18.62 15.93 15.89
C ASP A 409 -18.04 16.02 17.32
N SER A 410 -18.36 15.06 18.19
CA SER A 410 -17.77 14.95 19.54
C SER A 410 -16.26 14.75 19.50
N ASP A 411 -15.77 13.94 18.57
CA ASP A 411 -14.36 13.55 18.48
C ASP A 411 -13.52 14.73 17.95
N LEU A 412 -14.12 15.60 17.13
CA LEU A 412 -13.48 16.81 16.60
C LEU A 412 -13.28 17.91 17.64
N THR A 413 -14.07 17.88 18.72
CA THR A 413 -13.93 18.80 19.85
C THR A 413 -12.99 18.29 20.94
N CYS A 414 -12.49 17.06 20.80
CA CYS A 414 -11.58 16.45 21.77
C CYS A 414 -10.19 17.12 21.68
N LYS A 415 -9.76 17.71 22.79
CA LYS A 415 -8.47 18.40 22.90
C LYS A 415 -7.27 17.45 22.83
N ASP A 416 -7.48 16.17 23.13
CA ASP A 416 -6.43 15.15 23.05
C ASP A 416 -6.09 14.83 21.58
N TYR A 417 -7.10 14.84 20.70
CA TYR A 417 -6.89 14.59 19.26
C TYR A 417 -6.52 15.84 18.46
N PHE A 418 -6.97 17.01 18.92
CA PHE A 418 -6.76 18.30 18.26
C PHE A 418 -6.22 19.34 19.25
N PRO A 419 -4.97 19.17 19.73
CA PRO A 419 -4.30 20.15 20.59
C PRO A 419 -3.95 21.41 19.80
N ASN A 420 -3.69 22.54 20.49
CA ASN A 420 -3.20 23.76 19.83
C ASN A 420 -1.67 23.81 19.68
N TYR A 421 -0.95 23.01 20.46
CA TYR A 421 0.50 22.91 20.38
C TYR A 421 0.94 21.46 20.39
N ILE A 422 2.09 21.19 19.76
CA ILE A 422 2.71 19.87 19.76
C ILE A 422 4.15 20.04 20.25
N VAL A 423 4.52 19.24 21.25
CA VAL A 423 5.88 19.17 21.79
C VAL A 423 6.57 17.97 21.20
N VAL A 424 7.81 18.18 20.75
CA VAL A 424 8.69 17.13 20.24
C VAL A 424 9.93 17.10 21.09
N ARG A 425 10.30 15.90 21.51
CA ARG A 425 11.61 15.57 22.05
C ARG A 425 12.29 14.66 21.05
N ARG A 426 13.48 15.03 20.58
CA ARG A 426 14.27 14.19 19.67
C ARG A 426 15.75 14.23 20.02
N PRO A 427 16.51 13.15 19.75
CA PRO A 427 17.96 13.22 19.83
C PRO A 427 18.50 14.21 18.81
N LEU A 428 19.55 14.93 19.19
CA LEU A 428 20.28 15.84 18.35
C LEU A 428 21.14 15.01 17.41
N ASN A 429 20.70 14.86 16.16
CA ASN A 429 21.47 14.17 15.14
C ASN A 429 22.67 15.03 14.75
N THR A 430 23.83 14.78 15.39
CA THR A 430 25.12 15.41 15.03
C THR A 430 25.68 14.92 13.69
N GLU A 431 25.02 13.98 13.01
CA GLU A 431 25.34 13.56 11.64
C GLU A 431 24.69 14.50 10.61
N SER A 432 25.07 15.78 10.62
CA SER A 432 25.00 16.60 9.41
C SER A 432 26.16 16.16 8.50
N ASN A 433 26.01 15.02 7.83
CA ASN A 433 26.99 14.56 6.85
C ASN A 433 26.88 15.40 5.57
N GLU A 434 28.01 15.88 5.06
CA GLU A 434 28.19 16.76 3.90
C GLU A 434 27.79 16.15 2.53
N GLY A 435 26.86 15.21 2.52
CA GLY A 435 26.17 14.75 1.31
C GLY A 435 24.70 14.58 1.68
N GLY A 436 23.81 15.28 1.00
CA GLY A 436 22.37 15.29 1.25
C GLY A 436 21.66 13.95 1.02
N GLU A 437 22.10 12.91 1.72
CA GLU A 437 21.47 11.60 1.78
C GLU A 437 21.16 11.26 3.24
N TRP A 438 19.86 11.28 3.54
CA TRP A 438 19.27 10.86 4.81
C TRP A 438 19.47 9.36 5.04
N GLN A 439 20.65 8.96 5.51
CA GLN A 439 20.93 7.57 5.88
C GLN A 439 20.24 7.12 7.17
N GLY A 440 19.74 8.03 8.01
CA GLY A 440 18.97 7.69 9.21
C GLY A 440 17.75 6.82 8.90
N PHE A 441 17.00 7.16 7.86
CA PHE A 441 15.82 6.39 7.44
C PHE A 441 16.20 5.05 6.79
N ILE A 442 17.32 4.97 6.07
CA ILE A 442 17.84 3.68 5.52
C ILE A 442 18.30 2.76 6.65
N LYS A 443 18.86 3.32 7.73
CA LYS A 443 19.24 2.60 8.94
C LYS A 443 17.98 2.08 9.65
N ASP A 444 16.94 2.90 9.78
CA ASP A 444 15.66 2.51 10.36
C ASP A 444 14.92 1.46 9.51
N LEU A 445 14.98 1.57 8.17
CA LEU A 445 14.48 0.54 7.26
C LEU A 445 15.21 -0.79 7.44
N LYS A 446 16.55 -0.77 7.54
CA LYS A 446 17.36 -1.97 7.81
C LYS A 446 17.00 -2.61 9.15
N TYR A 447 16.74 -1.80 10.18
CA TYR A 447 16.29 -2.30 11.49
C TYR A 447 14.86 -2.84 11.45
N SER A 448 13.98 -2.27 10.62
CA SER A 448 12.58 -2.74 10.47
C SER A 448 12.42 -4.00 9.61
N LEU A 449 13.42 -4.32 8.81
CA LEU A 449 13.46 -5.49 7.92
C LEU A 449 14.20 -6.71 8.54
N GLN A 450 14.85 -6.54 9.69
CA GLN A 450 15.37 -7.62 10.54
C GLN A 450 14.33 -8.01 11.60
#